data_AF-A0A7C4TQI4-F1
#
_entry.id   AF-A0A7C4TQI4-F1
#
_cell.length_a   1.000
_cell.length_b   1.000
_cell.length_c   1.000
_cell.angle_alpha   90.00
_cell.angle_beta   90.00
_cell.angle_gamma   90.00
#
_symmetry.space_group_name_H-M   'P 1'
#
loop_
_entity.id
_entity.type
_entity.pdbx_description
1 polymer ?
#
loop_
_entity_poly.entity_id
_entity_poly.type
_entity_poly.pdbx_seq_one_letter_code
_entity_poly.pdbx_strand_id
1 'polypeptide(L)'
;SHISQFPVGTYKKAHAHGPSAHVIVLSGEGYSLMWPEGEEPRRYDWQVGTLIVPPNKWFHQHFNTGPAPARYLAFKHEIALIRNAQGVPTAWISRRIGGDQIDYADEDPRIRRMFAEALARHGMKPRMEEAYQAELADLPPKAAA
;
A
#
# COMPACT_ATOMS: atom_id res chain seq x y z
N SER A 1 -7.07 16.82 1.54
CA SER A 1 -5.71 16.27 1.32
C SER A 1 -5.10 15.89 2.66
N HIS A 2 -4.05 15.06 2.68
CA HIS A 2 -3.31 14.71 3.90
C HIS A 2 -1.85 14.36 3.58
N ILE A 3 -0.97 14.46 4.57
CA ILE A 3 0.41 13.92 4.47
C ILE A 3 0.42 12.56 5.15
N SER A 4 1.02 11.58 4.49
CA SER A 4 1.36 10.30 5.11
C SER A 4 2.86 10.19 5.27
N GLN A 5 3.28 9.65 6.41
CA GLN A 5 4.67 9.28 6.67
C GLN A 5 4.79 7.77 6.83
N PHE A 6 5.85 7.22 6.25
CA PHE A 6 6.26 5.83 6.39
C PHE A 6 7.48 5.82 7.30
N PRO A 7 7.41 5.16 8.47
CA PRO A 7 8.62 4.83 9.21
C PRO A 7 9.67 4.12 8.33
N VAL A 8 10.92 4.16 8.75
CA VAL A 8 12.00 3.42 8.09
C VAL A 8 11.70 1.93 8.15
N GLY A 9 11.85 1.23 7.03
CA GLY A 9 11.69 -0.22 6.96
C GLY A 9 10.23 -0.69 7.06
N THR A 10 9.25 0.15 6.75
CA THR A 10 7.84 -0.24 6.70
C THR A 10 7.17 0.08 5.35
N TYR A 11 6.04 -0.59 5.11
CA TYR A 11 5.15 -0.34 3.99
C TYR A 11 3.69 -0.49 4.45
N LYS A 12 2.73 -0.09 3.60
CA LYS A 12 1.29 -0.20 3.89
C LYS A 12 0.66 -1.39 3.18
N LYS A 13 -0.50 -1.86 3.62
CA LYS A 13 -1.31 -2.84 2.89
C LYS A 13 -1.64 -2.38 1.46
N ALA A 14 -1.68 -3.33 0.53
CA ALA A 14 -2.12 -3.05 -0.83
C ALA A 14 -3.63 -2.75 -0.83
N HIS A 15 -4.06 -1.78 -1.64
CA HIS A 15 -5.47 -1.48 -1.81
C HIS A 15 -5.76 -0.93 -3.19
N ALA A 16 -7.03 -0.95 -3.59
CA ALA A 16 -7.52 -0.36 -4.83
C ALA A 16 -8.64 0.65 -4.54
N HIS A 17 -8.76 1.67 -5.39
CA HIS A 17 -9.83 2.66 -5.32
C HIS A 17 -10.17 3.19 -6.72
N GLY A 18 -11.23 4.01 -6.82
CA GLY A 18 -11.58 4.71 -8.05
C GLY A 18 -10.49 5.68 -8.51
N PRO A 19 -10.63 6.29 -9.69
CA PRO A 19 -9.62 7.22 -10.20
C PRO A 19 -9.55 8.49 -9.33
N SER A 20 -8.46 9.24 -9.47
CA SER A 20 -8.19 10.59 -8.92
C SER A 20 -7.47 10.71 -7.58
N ALA A 21 -7.06 9.63 -6.92
CA ALA A 21 -6.06 9.76 -5.87
C ALA A 21 -4.66 9.93 -6.48
N HIS A 22 -3.98 10.98 -6.06
CA HIS A 22 -2.63 11.32 -6.47
C HIS A 22 -1.76 11.42 -5.23
N VAL A 23 -0.53 10.90 -5.32
CA VAL A 23 0.47 11.12 -4.28
C VAL A 23 1.75 11.69 -4.90
N ILE A 24 2.26 12.78 -4.33
CA ILE A 24 3.57 13.32 -4.68
C ILE A 24 4.54 13.05 -3.54
N VAL A 25 5.68 12.43 -3.85
CA VAL A 25 6.73 12.10 -2.88
C VAL A 25 7.42 13.38 -2.45
N LEU A 26 7.43 13.64 -1.14
CA LEU A 26 8.02 14.83 -0.52
C LEU A 26 9.39 14.54 0.11
N SER A 27 9.63 13.31 0.56
CA SER A 27 10.90 12.87 1.16
C SER A 27 11.07 11.36 1.06
N GLY A 28 12.31 10.90 1.21
CA GLY A 28 12.68 9.48 1.21
C GLY A 28 12.90 8.92 -0.19
N GLU A 29 13.13 7.61 -0.24
CA GLU A 29 13.33 6.82 -1.45
C GLU A 29 12.64 5.46 -1.28
N GLY A 30 12.23 4.87 -2.40
CA GLY A 30 11.46 3.64 -2.35
C GLY A 30 10.87 3.26 -3.69
N TYR A 31 9.86 2.40 -3.62
CA TYR A 31 9.13 1.98 -4.81
C TYR A 31 7.65 1.81 -4.51
N SER A 32 6.86 1.79 -5.57
CA SER A 32 5.47 1.38 -5.54
C SER A 32 5.30 0.10 -6.33
N LEU A 33 4.41 -0.77 -5.85
CA LEU A 33 3.86 -1.84 -6.66
C LEU A 33 2.49 -1.38 -7.17
N MET A 34 2.20 -1.60 -8.45
CA MET A 34 0.89 -1.32 -9.03
C MET A 34 0.50 -2.39 -10.06
N TRP A 35 -0.74 -2.84 -10.04
CA TRP A 35 -1.25 -3.84 -10.98
C TRP A 35 -2.79 -3.82 -11.08
N PRO A 36 -3.35 -4.19 -12.24
CA PRO A 36 -4.77 -4.47 -12.36
C PRO A 36 -5.10 -5.79 -11.64
N GLU A 37 -6.37 -5.95 -11.24
CA GLU A 37 -6.83 -7.17 -10.61
C GLU A 37 -6.61 -8.41 -11.49
N GLY A 38 -6.09 -9.48 -10.91
CA GLY A 38 -5.78 -10.74 -11.61
C GLY A 38 -4.41 -10.75 -12.30
N GLU A 39 -3.66 -9.65 -12.29
CA GLU A 39 -2.31 -9.58 -12.83
C GLU A 39 -1.21 -9.50 -11.77
N GLU A 40 0.03 -9.59 -12.23
CA GLU A 40 1.23 -9.55 -11.41
C GLU A 40 1.64 -8.10 -11.06
N PRO A 41 2.06 -7.83 -9.79
CA PRO A 41 2.58 -6.54 -9.38
C PRO A 41 3.76 -6.03 -10.24
N ARG A 42 3.63 -4.81 -10.79
CA ARG A 42 4.75 -4.12 -11.45
C ARG A 42 5.39 -3.11 -10.50
N ARG A 43 6.72 -3.09 -10.47
CA ARG A 43 7.52 -2.19 -9.63
C ARG A 43 7.80 -0.87 -10.35
N TYR A 44 7.67 0.21 -9.59
CA TYR A 44 7.99 1.57 -10.01
C TYR A 44 8.81 2.25 -8.91
N ASP A 45 10.12 2.38 -9.15
CA ASP A 45 10.99 3.12 -8.23
C ASP A 45 10.65 4.61 -8.27
N TRP A 46 10.74 5.28 -7.12
CA TRP A 46 10.44 6.69 -7.00
C TRP A 46 11.47 7.43 -6.15
N GLN A 47 11.56 8.73 -6.38
CA GLN A 47 12.38 9.68 -5.64
C GLN A 47 11.53 10.90 -5.28
N VAL A 48 12.10 11.85 -4.54
CA VAL A 48 11.43 13.12 -4.23
C VAL A 48 10.97 13.82 -5.53
N GLY A 49 9.71 14.25 -5.55
CA GLY A 49 9.06 14.87 -6.70
C GLY A 49 8.33 13.89 -7.63
N THR A 50 8.48 12.57 -7.46
CA THR A 50 7.69 11.60 -8.24
C THR A 50 6.20 11.73 -7.91
N LEU A 51 5.38 11.88 -8.96
CA LEU A 51 3.91 11.81 -8.88
C LEU A 51 3.47 10.39 -9.21
N ILE A 52 2.79 9.73 -8.27
CA ILE A 52 2.26 8.38 -8.44
C ILE A 52 0.74 8.48 -8.57
N VAL A 53 0.21 7.88 -9.64
CA VAL A 53 -1.22 7.90 -9.98
C VAL A 53 -1.67 6.48 -10.32
N PRO A 54 -2.20 5.72 -9.34
CA PRO A 54 -2.79 4.42 -9.61
C PRO A 54 -3.97 4.57 -10.58
N PRO A 55 -4.02 3.78 -11.67
CA PRO A 55 -5.20 3.75 -12.54
C PRO A 55 -6.45 3.26 -11.81
N ASN A 56 -7.62 3.44 -12.44
CA ASN A 56 -8.90 3.02 -11.86
C ASN A 56 -8.86 1.54 -11.44
N LYS A 57 -9.16 1.26 -10.17
CA LYS A 57 -9.22 -0.09 -9.59
C LYS A 57 -7.93 -0.90 -9.68
N TRP A 58 -6.78 -0.23 -9.83
CA TRP A 58 -5.49 -0.91 -9.69
C TRP A 58 -5.10 -1.03 -8.23
N PHE A 59 -4.70 -2.24 -7.84
CA PHE A 59 -4.04 -2.44 -6.56
C PHE A 59 -2.72 -1.69 -6.57
N HIS A 60 -2.44 -1.04 -5.46
CA HIS A 60 -1.19 -0.33 -5.28
C HIS A 60 -0.71 -0.38 -3.84
N GLN A 61 0.61 -0.32 -3.69
CA GLN A 61 1.30 -0.42 -2.43
C GLN A 61 2.58 0.42 -2.48
N HIS A 62 2.91 1.11 -1.39
CA HIS A 62 4.06 2.02 -1.32
C HIS A 62 5.03 1.57 -0.23
N PHE A 63 6.32 1.53 -0.56
CA PHE A 63 7.38 0.97 0.28
C PHE A 63 8.48 1.98 0.54
N ASN A 64 8.81 2.22 1.82
CA ASN A 64 9.98 3.01 2.18
C ASN A 64 11.20 2.09 2.31
N THR A 65 12.16 2.20 1.39
CA THR A 65 13.38 1.39 1.42
C THR A 65 14.62 2.17 1.83
N GLY A 66 14.47 3.49 2.04
CA GLY A 66 15.57 4.36 2.43
C GLY A 66 15.81 4.42 3.94
N PRO A 67 16.99 4.92 4.36
CA PRO A 67 17.37 5.04 5.76
C PRO A 67 16.66 6.18 6.50
N ALA A 68 15.84 6.97 5.80
CA ALA A 68 15.06 8.09 6.36
C ALA A 68 13.55 7.85 6.18
N PRO A 69 12.69 8.48 7.00
CA PRO A 69 11.25 8.41 6.80
C PRO A 69 10.83 8.97 5.42
N ALA A 70 10.00 8.21 4.71
CA ALA A 70 9.39 8.67 3.47
C ALA A 70 8.08 9.40 3.75
N ARG A 71 7.82 10.48 3.00
CA ARG A 71 6.57 11.24 3.08
C ARG A 71 5.99 11.45 1.71
N TYR A 72 4.67 11.39 1.61
CA TYR A 72 3.95 11.90 0.45
C TYR A 72 2.81 12.82 0.86
N LEU A 73 2.45 13.74 -0.02
CA LEU A 73 1.19 14.47 0.02
C LEU A 73 0.17 13.71 -0.84
N ALA A 74 -0.90 13.25 -0.21
CA ALA A 74 -2.03 12.63 -0.88
C ALA A 74 -3.17 13.64 -1.08
N PHE A 75 -3.63 13.76 -2.31
CA PHE A 75 -4.75 14.60 -2.68
C PHE A 75 -5.64 13.89 -3.69
N LYS A 76 -6.94 14.16 -3.60
CA LYS A 76 -7.95 13.52 -4.42
C LYS A 76 -9.15 14.42 -4.56
N HIS A 77 -9.96 14.16 -5.58
CA HIS A 77 -11.31 14.69 -5.66
C HIS A 77 -12.26 13.73 -4.92
N GLU A 78 -13.28 14.23 -4.20
CA GLU A 78 -14.11 13.41 -3.30
C GLU A 78 -14.86 12.26 -3.99
N ILE A 79 -15.15 12.39 -5.30
CA ILE A 79 -15.80 11.37 -6.14
C ILE A 79 -14.93 10.09 -6.31
N ALA A 80 -13.65 10.12 -5.94
CA ALA A 80 -12.71 8.99 -6.09
C ALA A 80 -13.02 7.75 -5.22
N LEU A 81 -13.72 7.95 -4.10
CA LEU A 81 -13.89 6.90 -3.11
C LEU A 81 -15.14 6.08 -3.43
N ILE A 82 -14.91 4.89 -3.96
CA ILE A 82 -15.94 3.85 -4.03
C ILE A 82 -16.26 3.45 -2.58
N ARG A 83 -17.54 3.51 -2.23
CA ARG A 83 -18.05 3.30 -0.87
C ARG A 83 -19.09 2.18 -0.88
N ASN A 84 -19.17 1.44 0.21
CA ASN A 84 -20.23 0.47 0.44
C ASN A 84 -21.56 1.18 0.82
N ALA A 85 -22.61 0.39 1.07
CA ALA A 85 -23.93 0.92 1.42
C ALA A 85 -23.96 1.75 2.72
N GLN A 86 -22.98 1.54 3.63
CA GLN A 86 -22.81 2.30 4.87
C GLN A 86 -21.93 3.54 4.68
N GLY A 87 -21.51 3.85 3.45
CA GLY A 87 -20.65 4.99 3.14
C GLY A 87 -19.17 4.78 3.48
N VAL A 88 -18.74 3.57 3.85
CA VAL A 88 -17.33 3.27 4.17
C VAL A 88 -16.55 3.04 2.88
N PRO A 89 -15.39 3.68 2.67
CA PRO A 89 -14.55 3.43 1.52
C PRO A 89 -14.13 1.97 1.43
N THR A 90 -14.36 1.34 0.28
CA THR A 90 -14.04 -0.09 0.07
C THR A 90 -12.54 -0.34 0.15
N ALA A 91 -11.70 0.64 -0.18
CA ALA A 91 -10.25 0.62 -0.03
C ALA A 91 -9.75 0.45 1.41
N TRP A 92 -10.62 0.61 2.42
CA TRP A 92 -10.30 0.42 3.84
C TRP A 92 -10.85 -0.90 4.40
N ILE A 93 -11.58 -1.64 3.57
CA ILE A 93 -12.26 -2.86 3.95
C ILE A 93 -11.46 -4.03 3.38
N SER A 94 -11.24 -5.06 4.20
CA SER A 94 -10.58 -6.29 3.79
C SER A 94 -11.29 -6.95 2.61
N ARG A 95 -10.52 -7.52 1.65
CA ARG A 95 -11.07 -8.35 0.57
C ARG A 95 -11.86 -9.54 1.10
N ARG A 96 -11.52 -10.06 2.29
CA ARG A 96 -12.22 -11.20 2.91
C ARG A 96 -13.70 -10.94 3.16
N ILE A 97 -14.10 -9.67 3.26
CA ILE A 97 -15.47 -9.23 3.52
C ILE A 97 -15.99 -8.26 2.44
N GLY A 98 -15.48 -8.38 1.21
CA GLY A 98 -15.99 -7.65 0.04
C GLY A 98 -15.40 -6.25 -0.18
N GLY A 99 -14.29 -5.92 0.48
CA GLY A 99 -13.55 -4.68 0.23
C GLY A 99 -12.44 -4.79 -0.82
N ASP A 100 -11.67 -3.71 -0.92
CA ASP A 100 -10.57 -3.54 -1.89
C ASP A 100 -9.19 -3.43 -1.20
N GLN A 101 -9.05 -3.83 0.06
CA GLN A 101 -7.75 -3.90 0.78
C GLN A 101 -7.27 -5.35 0.90
N ILE A 102 -6.04 -5.62 0.47
CA ILE A 102 -5.37 -6.90 0.71
C ILE A 102 -4.66 -6.82 2.06
N ASP A 103 -5.06 -7.67 2.99
CA ASP A 103 -4.41 -7.81 4.30
C ASP A 103 -2.98 -8.35 4.16
N TYR A 104 -2.07 -7.99 5.07
CA TYR A 104 -0.70 -8.50 5.08
C TYR A 104 -0.66 -10.03 5.15
N ALA A 105 -1.64 -10.64 5.83
CA ALA A 105 -1.80 -12.10 5.89
C ALA A 105 -2.17 -12.76 4.54
N ASP A 106 -2.67 -11.99 3.57
CA ASP A 106 -3.10 -12.46 2.26
C ASP A 106 -2.26 -11.91 1.09
N GLU A 107 -1.26 -11.07 1.37
CA GLU A 107 -0.37 -10.55 0.34
C GLU A 107 0.52 -11.67 -0.23
N ASP A 108 0.94 -11.51 -1.49
CA ASP A 108 1.85 -12.47 -2.10
C ASP A 108 3.19 -12.51 -1.32
N PRO A 109 3.69 -13.70 -0.93
CA PRO A 109 4.97 -13.81 -0.22
C PRO A 109 6.18 -13.17 -0.94
N ARG A 110 6.10 -12.98 -2.26
CA ARG A 110 7.08 -12.24 -3.06
C ARG A 110 7.20 -10.78 -2.62
N ILE A 111 6.12 -10.15 -2.18
CA ILE A 111 6.12 -8.75 -1.73
C ILE A 111 7.08 -8.58 -0.54
N ARG A 112 7.00 -9.47 0.45
CA ARG A 112 7.89 -9.46 1.62
C ARG A 112 9.35 -9.69 1.22
N ARG A 113 9.61 -10.59 0.26
CA ARG A 113 10.96 -10.85 -0.26
C ARG A 113 11.54 -9.63 -0.97
N MET A 114 10.78 -9.05 -1.90
CA MET A 114 11.19 -7.85 -2.63
C MET A 114 11.52 -6.68 -1.69
N PHE A 115 10.72 -6.53 -0.64
CA PHE A 115 10.96 -5.48 0.34
C PHE A 115 12.22 -5.71 1.17
N ALA A 116 12.44 -6.94 1.65
CA ALA A 116 13.65 -7.32 2.37
C ALA A 116 14.91 -7.14 1.51
N GLU A 117 14.87 -7.57 0.24
CA GLU A 117 15.96 -7.39 -0.72
C GLU A 117 16.26 -5.92 -0.99
N ALA A 118 15.23 -5.08 -1.11
CA ALA A 118 15.41 -3.65 -1.32
C ALA A 118 16.05 -2.96 -0.11
N LEU A 119 15.62 -3.29 1.11
CA LEU A 119 16.21 -2.77 2.35
C LEU A 119 17.66 -3.24 2.56
N ALA A 120 17.99 -4.46 2.16
CA ALA A 120 19.33 -5.02 2.30
C ALA A 120 20.39 -4.20 1.53
N ARG A 121 20.00 -3.48 0.46
CA ARG A 121 20.88 -2.55 -0.27
C ARG A 121 21.38 -1.40 0.61
N HIS A 122 20.66 -1.07 1.68
CA HIS A 122 21.06 -0.10 2.70
C HIS A 122 21.49 -0.77 4.01
N GLY A 123 21.74 -2.09 4.02
CA GLY A 123 22.08 -2.84 5.23
C GLY A 123 20.94 -2.92 6.25
N MET A 124 19.69 -2.67 5.85
CA MET A 124 18.52 -2.65 6.72
C MET A 124 17.70 -3.94 6.62
N LYS A 125 16.79 -4.13 7.59
CA LYS A 125 15.82 -5.23 7.63
C LYS A 125 14.39 -4.68 7.74
N PRO A 126 13.38 -5.41 7.24
CA PRO A 126 11.98 -5.02 7.43
C PRO A 126 11.63 -4.86 8.92
N ARG A 127 10.83 -3.84 9.23
CA ARG A 127 10.32 -3.54 10.58
C ARG A 127 8.81 -3.73 10.65
N MET A 128 8.33 -4.83 10.06
CA MET A 128 6.90 -5.07 9.86
C MET A 128 6.26 -6.00 10.89
N GLU A 129 7.04 -6.64 11.76
CA GLU A 129 6.53 -7.65 12.69
C GLU A 129 5.37 -7.13 13.55
N GLU A 130 5.53 -5.93 14.13
CA GLU A 130 4.48 -5.29 14.93
C GLU A 130 3.21 -5.04 14.09
N ALA A 131 3.35 -4.60 12.84
CA ALA A 131 2.22 -4.38 11.94
C ALA A 131 1.51 -5.69 11.55
N TYR A 132 2.28 -6.77 11.35
CA TYR A 132 1.73 -8.09 11.06
C TYR A 132 0.96 -8.66 12.27
N GLN A 133 1.52 -8.54 13.47
CA GLN A 133 0.86 -9.00 14.70
C GLN A 133 -0.40 -8.17 14.99
N ALA A 134 -0.33 -6.85 14.84
CA ALA A 134 -1.46 -5.96 15.07
C ALA A 134 -2.64 -6.27 14.14
N GLU A 135 -2.38 -6.65 12.88
CA GLU A 135 -3.44 -7.00 11.93
C GLU A 135 -4.28 -8.20 12.40
N LEU A 136 -3.68 -9.17 13.09
CA LEU A 136 -4.37 -10.41 13.47
C LEU A 136 -5.59 -10.19 14.36
N ALA A 137 -5.61 -9.11 15.15
CA ALA A 137 -6.74 -8.77 16.03
C ALA A 137 -8.00 -8.41 15.23
N ASP A 138 -7.84 -7.78 14.07
CA ASP A 138 -8.93 -7.25 13.25
C ASP A 138 -9.11 -8.01 11.92
N LEU A 139 -8.30 -9.05 11.69
CA LEU A 139 -8.30 -9.82 10.45
C LEU A 139 -9.58 -10.66 10.32
N PRO A 140 -10.45 -10.42 9.32
CA PRO A 140 -11.65 -11.23 9.15
C PRO A 140 -11.30 -12.69 8.82
N PRO A 141 -12.14 -13.68 9.12
CA PRO A 141 -11.90 -15.06 8.72
C PRO A 141 -11.87 -15.17 7.19
N LYS A 142 -11.10 -16.14 6.65
CA LYS A 142 -11.20 -16.47 5.23
C LYS A 142 -12.61 -17.01 4.95
N ALA A 143 -13.18 -16.62 3.80
CA ALA A 143 -14.39 -17.26 3.32
C ALA A 143 -14.15 -18.77 3.20
N ALA A 144 -15.13 -19.59 3.58
CA ALA A 144 -15.07 -21.01 3.33
C ALA A 144 -14.98 -21.24 1.80
N ALA A 145 -14.04 -22.07 1.38
CA ALA A 145 -13.84 -22.45 -0.01
C ALA A 145 -15.00 -23.31 -0.53
#